data_AF-A0AAN8ZTF1-F1
#
_entry.id   AF-A0AAN8ZTF1-F1
#
_cell.length_a   1.000
_cell.length_b   1.000
_cell.length_c   1.000
_cell.angle_alpha   90.00
_cell.angle_beta   90.00
_cell.angle_gamma   90.00
#
_symmetry.space_group_name_H-M   'P 1'
#
loop_
_entity.id
_entity.type
_entity.pdbx_description
1 polymer ?
#
loop_
_entity_poly.entity_id
_entity_poly.type
_entity_poly.pdbx_seq_one_letter_code
_entity_poly.pdbx_strand_id
1 'polypeptide(L)'
;MSDVRHVYVWENQRWNPLTGFTYRGLPTDRYTWSDQTGRHHCTRESAKLPSRHWVWSSEWCVDHHTPGGVDSEGWQYATDFPSSYHPYRYVTDLVRRRRWVRKCRTSTSGPWQQMGKIALIHISVSVSNFHLVKPINESL
;
A
#
# COMPACT_ATOMS: atom_id res chain seq x y z
N MET A 1 12.96 17.97 9.86
CA MET A 1 11.75 17.59 9.11
C MET A 1 11.98 16.20 8.54
N SER A 2 11.11 15.24 8.83
CA SER A 2 11.15 13.90 8.22
C SER A 2 9.83 13.67 7.51
N ASP A 3 9.88 13.37 6.22
CA ASP A 3 8.67 12.99 5.49
C ASP A 3 8.23 11.60 5.94
N VAL A 4 6.96 11.46 6.31
CA VAL A 4 6.35 10.18 6.69
C VAL A 4 5.41 9.74 5.58
N ARG A 5 5.52 8.48 5.17
CA ARG A 5 4.60 7.82 4.23
C ARG A 5 3.95 6.62 4.88
N HIS A 6 2.71 6.37 4.49
CA HIS A 6 1.96 5.18 4.86
C HIS A 6 1.98 4.20 3.69
N VAL A 7 2.35 2.96 3.97
CA VAL A 7 2.26 1.85 3.03
C VAL A 7 1.08 0.98 3.43
N TYR A 8 0.23 0.65 2.47
CA TYR A 8 -0.99 -0.10 2.70
C TYR A 8 -0.97 -1.45 1.98
N VAL A 9 -1.50 -2.46 2.66
CA VAL A 9 -1.74 -3.80 2.12
C VAL A 9 -3.15 -4.22 2.53
N TRP A 10 -3.86 -4.92 1.65
CA TRP A 10 -5.20 -5.42 1.92
C TRP A 10 -5.19 -6.93 2.10
N GLU A 11 -5.84 -7.37 3.16
CA GLU A 11 -6.18 -8.76 3.43
C GLU A 11 -7.63 -9.00 3.01
N ASN A 12 -7.89 -10.01 2.19
CA ASN A 12 -9.19 -10.29 1.59
C ASN A 12 -9.67 -11.69 1.97
N GLN A 13 -10.96 -11.82 2.28
CA GLN A 13 -11.61 -13.10 2.57
C GLN A 13 -12.98 -13.20 1.91
N ARG A 14 -13.38 -14.41 1.55
CA ARG A 14 -14.71 -14.73 1.01
C ARG A 14 -15.49 -15.60 1.99
N TRP A 15 -16.79 -15.36 2.08
CA TRP A 15 -17.72 -16.15 2.87
C TRP A 15 -17.93 -17.53 2.26
N ASN A 16 -17.81 -18.56 3.09
CA ASN A 16 -18.20 -19.92 2.79
C ASN A 16 -19.33 -20.33 3.76
N PRO A 17 -20.43 -20.95 3.29
CA PRO A 17 -21.55 -21.33 4.16
C PRO A 17 -21.18 -22.28 5.32
N LEU A 18 -20.11 -23.07 5.17
CA LEU A 18 -19.70 -24.07 6.16
C LEU A 18 -18.68 -23.53 7.17
N THR A 19 -17.74 -22.68 6.73
CA THR A 19 -16.59 -22.24 7.54
C THR A 19 -16.57 -20.74 7.80
N GLY A 20 -17.53 -20.01 7.26
CA GLY A 20 -17.59 -18.56 7.30
C GLY A 20 -16.54 -17.89 6.43
N PHE A 21 -16.06 -16.71 6.84
CA PHE A 21 -15.03 -15.99 6.09
C PHE A 21 -13.70 -16.74 6.10
N THR A 22 -13.19 -17.04 4.92
CA THR A 22 -11.99 -17.85 4.71
C THR A 22 -11.09 -17.24 3.64
N TYR A 23 -9.83 -17.69 3.63
CA TYR A 23 -8.83 -17.33 2.60
C TYR A 23 -8.97 -18.16 1.32
N ARG A 24 -9.83 -19.20 1.32
CA ARG A 24 -10.15 -19.96 0.13
C ARG A 24 -11.19 -19.21 -0.70
N GLY A 25 -10.72 -18.56 -1.76
CA GLY A 25 -11.56 -17.85 -2.72
C GLY A 25 -11.91 -18.68 -3.95
N LEU A 26 -12.71 -18.07 -4.83
CA LEU A 26 -12.92 -18.51 -6.20
C LEU A 26 -11.73 -18.12 -7.09
N PRO A 27 -11.49 -18.79 -8.23
CA PRO A 27 -10.39 -18.43 -9.14
C PRO A 27 -10.42 -16.98 -9.65
N THR A 28 -11.60 -16.36 -9.68
CA THR A 28 -11.84 -14.97 -10.11
C THR A 28 -11.72 -13.94 -8.98
N ASP A 29 -11.48 -14.39 -7.75
CA ASP A 29 -11.41 -13.50 -6.60
C ASP A 29 -10.13 -12.68 -6.60
N ARG A 30 -10.16 -11.61 -5.78
CA ARG A 30 -8.95 -10.88 -5.43
C ARG A 30 -7.97 -11.80 -4.71
N TYR A 31 -6.67 -11.50 -4.83
CA TYR A 31 -5.65 -12.17 -4.03
C TYR A 31 -5.94 -12.03 -2.53
N THR A 32 -5.69 -13.09 -1.76
CA THR A 32 -5.82 -13.08 -0.29
C THR A 32 -5.09 -11.90 0.35
N TRP A 33 -3.91 -11.59 -0.17
CA TRP A 33 -3.12 -10.41 0.18
C TRP A 33 -2.86 -9.61 -1.09
N SER A 34 -3.30 -8.36 -1.12
CA SER A 34 -3.29 -7.55 -2.33
C SER A 34 -2.91 -6.09 -2.10
N ASP A 35 -2.68 -5.39 -3.20
CA ASP A 35 -2.76 -3.93 -3.25
C ASP A 35 -4.22 -3.44 -3.09
N GLN A 36 -4.41 -2.12 -3.18
CA GLN A 36 -5.73 -1.48 -3.09
C GLN A 36 -6.72 -1.98 -4.16
N THR A 37 -6.20 -2.29 -5.35
CA THR A 37 -7.02 -2.70 -6.50
C THR A 37 -7.52 -4.13 -6.34
N GLY A 38 -6.81 -4.97 -5.59
CA GLY A 38 -7.10 -6.40 -5.50
C GLY A 38 -6.49 -7.24 -6.62
N ARG A 39 -5.87 -6.60 -7.62
CA ARG A 39 -5.40 -7.26 -8.85
C ARG A 39 -3.96 -7.73 -8.77
N HIS A 40 -3.17 -7.18 -7.85
CA HIS A 40 -1.79 -7.60 -7.66
C HIS A 40 -1.63 -8.20 -6.29
N HIS A 41 -0.99 -9.36 -6.25
CA HIS A 41 -0.56 -9.98 -5.00
C HIS A 41 0.46 -9.08 -4.30
N CYS A 42 0.20 -8.74 -3.04
CA CYS A 42 1.09 -7.95 -2.22
C CYS A 42 0.87 -8.33 -0.76
N THR A 43 1.92 -8.84 -0.10
CA THR A 43 1.88 -9.19 1.33
C THR A 43 2.62 -8.14 2.16
N ARG A 44 2.45 -8.22 3.47
CA ARG A 44 3.17 -7.39 4.45
C ARG A 44 4.68 -7.59 4.39
N GLU A 45 5.12 -8.79 4.00
CA GLU A 45 6.52 -9.19 3.88
C GLU A 45 7.11 -8.77 2.53
N SER A 46 6.31 -8.75 1.46
CA SER A 46 6.77 -8.32 0.13
C SER A 46 6.80 -6.79 -0.05
N ALA A 47 6.15 -6.04 0.84
CA ALA A 47 6.06 -4.59 0.76
C ALA A 47 7.45 -3.94 0.83
N LYS A 48 7.78 -3.13 -0.18
CA LYS A 48 9.09 -2.47 -0.31
C LYS A 48 9.01 -1.00 0.03
N LEU A 49 10.12 -0.48 0.56
CA LEU A 49 10.34 0.94 0.73
C LEU A 49 10.48 1.62 -0.64
N PRO A 50 10.05 2.88 -0.80
CA PRO A 50 10.15 3.58 -2.09
C PRO A 50 11.57 3.70 -2.64
N SER A 51 12.57 3.83 -1.75
CA SER A 51 13.99 3.85 -2.10
C SER A 51 14.85 3.56 -0.87
N ARG A 52 16.18 3.45 -1.05
CA ARG A 52 17.18 3.25 0.02
C ARG A 52 17.22 4.37 1.08
N HIS A 53 16.63 5.53 0.77
CA HIS A 53 16.59 6.68 1.68
C HIS A 53 15.36 6.66 2.60
N TRP A 54 14.57 5.59 2.56
CA TRP A 54 13.46 5.37 3.46
C TRP A 54 13.81 4.27 4.45
N VAL A 55 13.26 4.37 5.65
CA VAL A 55 13.33 3.32 6.67
C VAL A 55 11.95 3.11 7.27
N TRP A 56 11.62 1.88 7.65
CA TRP A 56 10.41 1.61 8.41
C TRP A 56 10.48 2.30 9.77
N SER A 57 9.38 2.93 10.17
CA SER A 57 9.27 3.66 11.44
C SER A 57 8.17 3.11 12.35
N SER A 58 7.39 2.14 11.87
CA SER A 58 6.43 1.38 12.66
C SER A 58 6.41 -0.09 12.24
N GLU A 59 5.79 -0.92 13.05
CA GLU A 59 5.33 -2.24 12.63
C GLU A 59 4.02 -2.14 11.84
N TRP A 60 3.64 -3.25 11.22
CA TRP A 60 2.33 -3.38 10.59
C TRP A 60 1.24 -3.36 11.66
N CYS A 61 0.22 -2.55 11.45
CA CYS A 61 -0.99 -2.55 12.25
C CYS A 61 -2.24 -2.47 11.38
N VAL A 62 -3.37 -2.82 11.97
CA VAL A 62 -4.68 -2.68 11.33
C VAL A 62 -5.06 -1.20 11.30
N ASP A 63 -5.54 -0.73 10.14
CA ASP A 63 -5.94 0.65 9.96
C ASP A 63 -7.43 0.87 10.26
N HIS A 64 -7.72 1.29 11.49
CA HIS A 64 -9.08 1.60 11.92
C HIS A 64 -9.63 2.93 11.35
N HIS A 65 -8.82 3.71 10.64
CA HIS A 65 -9.24 4.95 9.98
C HIS A 65 -9.50 4.74 8.48
N THR A 66 -9.82 3.51 8.08
CA THR A 66 -10.12 3.20 6.69
C THR A 66 -11.38 3.94 6.22
N PRO A 67 -11.33 4.65 5.07
CA PRO A 67 -12.50 5.32 4.50
C PRO A 67 -13.67 4.35 4.31
N GLY A 68 -14.88 4.81 4.65
CA GLY A 68 -16.07 3.97 4.74
C GLY A 68 -16.22 3.27 6.09
N GLY A 69 -15.27 3.46 7.02
CA GLY A 69 -15.28 2.85 8.35
C GLY A 69 -14.89 1.38 8.33
N VAL A 70 -14.69 0.82 9.52
CA VAL A 70 -14.44 -0.60 9.77
C VAL A 70 -15.20 -1.05 11.02
N ASP A 71 -15.32 -2.36 11.22
CA ASP A 71 -15.71 -2.91 12.53
C ASP A 71 -14.58 -2.79 13.57
N SER A 72 -14.83 -3.32 14.78
CA SER A 72 -13.87 -3.32 15.89
C SER A 72 -12.58 -4.08 15.59
N GLU A 73 -12.60 -5.01 14.63
CA GLU A 73 -11.48 -5.85 14.22
C GLU A 73 -10.78 -5.34 12.94
N GLY A 74 -11.25 -4.21 12.39
CA GLY A 74 -10.71 -3.56 11.22
C GLY A 74 -11.22 -4.09 9.87
N TRP A 75 -12.29 -4.87 9.86
CA TRP A 75 -12.88 -5.39 8.63
C TRP A 75 -13.87 -4.41 8.01
N GLN A 76 -13.89 -4.38 6.68
CA GLN A 76 -14.98 -3.85 5.88
C GLN A 76 -15.65 -4.99 5.12
N TYR A 77 -16.96 -4.91 4.94
CA TYR A 77 -17.81 -5.92 4.33
C TYR A 77 -18.38 -5.42 3.00
N ALA A 78 -18.71 -6.35 2.09
CA ALA A 78 -19.43 -6.06 0.86
C ALA A 78 -20.11 -7.32 0.31
N THR A 79 -21.10 -7.12 -0.57
CA THR A 79 -21.79 -8.20 -1.28
C THR A 79 -20.89 -8.96 -2.25
N ASP A 80 -19.92 -8.26 -2.87
CA ASP A 80 -18.87 -8.86 -3.69
C ASP A 80 -17.65 -7.91 -3.81
N PHE A 81 -16.53 -8.37 -4.36
CA PHE A 81 -15.29 -7.60 -4.46
C PHE A 81 -15.37 -6.26 -5.24
N PRO A 82 -16.17 -6.13 -6.31
CA PRO A 82 -16.35 -4.85 -7.00
C PRO A 82 -17.28 -3.87 -6.26
N SER A 83 -18.05 -4.36 -5.29
CA SER A 83 -19.05 -3.58 -4.56
C SER A 83 -18.43 -2.56 -3.60
N SER A 84 -19.25 -1.62 -3.16
CA SER A 84 -18.87 -0.66 -2.12
C SER A 84 -18.75 -1.32 -0.76
N TYR A 85 -17.72 -0.93 -0.01
CA TYR A 85 -17.42 -1.49 1.31
C TYR A 85 -17.96 -0.62 2.44
N HIS A 86 -18.31 -1.26 3.55
CA HIS A 86 -18.94 -0.63 4.71
C HIS A 86 -18.58 -1.36 6.02
N PRO A 87 -18.83 -0.80 7.21
CA PRO A 87 -18.26 -1.30 8.46
C PRO A 87 -19.10 -2.37 9.15
N TYR A 88 -20.40 -2.44 8.86
CA TYR A 88 -21.32 -3.38 9.48
C TYR A 88 -21.44 -4.63 8.64
N ARG A 89 -21.50 -5.79 9.28
CA ARG A 89 -21.71 -7.07 8.59
C ARG A 89 -23.19 -7.38 8.46
N TYR A 90 -23.66 -7.54 7.23
CA TYR A 90 -24.98 -8.06 6.91
C TYR A 90 -24.90 -9.51 6.42
N VAL A 91 -26.05 -10.18 6.40
CA VAL A 91 -26.18 -11.56 5.91
C VAL A 91 -25.90 -11.68 4.40
N THR A 92 -26.07 -10.60 3.65
CA THR A 92 -25.81 -10.53 2.21
C THR A 92 -24.34 -10.30 1.87
N ASP A 93 -23.48 -10.03 2.86
CA ASP A 93 -22.06 -9.78 2.62
C ASP A 93 -21.30 -11.08 2.44
N LEU A 94 -20.76 -11.25 1.23
CA LEU A 94 -20.01 -12.46 0.85
C LEU A 94 -18.51 -12.23 0.82
N VAL A 95 -18.06 -10.99 0.93
CA VAL A 95 -16.63 -10.67 1.01
C VAL A 95 -16.35 -9.70 2.15
N ARG A 96 -15.12 -9.78 2.66
CA ARG A 96 -14.58 -8.76 3.55
C ARG A 96 -13.13 -8.46 3.23
N ARG A 97 -12.70 -7.25 3.56
CA ARG A 97 -11.30 -6.84 3.46
C ARG A 97 -10.85 -6.10 4.71
N ARG A 98 -9.56 -6.19 5.03
CA ARG A 98 -8.93 -5.48 6.13
C ARG A 98 -7.69 -4.75 5.62
N ARG A 99 -7.59 -3.45 5.89
CA ARG A 99 -6.45 -2.64 5.48
C ARG A 99 -5.40 -2.65 6.58
N TRP A 100 -4.20 -3.09 6.23
CA TRP A 100 -3.02 -3.01 7.06
C TRP A 100 -2.20 -1.79 6.65
N VAL A 101 -1.59 -1.12 7.62
CA VAL A 101 -0.73 0.03 7.41
C VAL A 101 0.61 -0.13 8.11
N ARG A 102 1.68 0.31 7.45
CA ARG A 102 3.00 0.48 8.04
C ARG A 102 3.57 1.82 7.64
N LYS A 103 4.20 2.52 8.58
CA LYS A 103 4.82 3.83 8.35
C LYS A 103 6.28 3.66 7.97
N CYS A 104 6.70 4.42 6.96
CA CYS A 104 8.10 4.65 6.67
C CYS A 104 8.40 6.14 6.72
N ARG A 105 9.66 6.49 6.99
CA ARG A 105 10.14 7.87 7.00
C ARG A 105 11.42 7.99 6.17
N THR A 106 11.68 9.20 5.68
CA THR A 106 12.98 9.49 5.09
C THR A 106 14.08 9.45 6.15
N SER A 107 15.18 8.78 5.81
CA SER A 107 16.44 8.77 6.55
C SER A 107 17.47 9.49 5.68
N THR A 108 17.70 10.76 5.99
CA THR A 108 18.72 11.58 5.35
C THR A 108 19.86 11.80 6.35
N SER A 109 21.04 11.26 6.07
CA SER A 109 22.26 11.55 6.82
C SER A 109 23.11 12.58 6.07
N GLY A 110 23.69 13.52 6.81
CA GLY A 110 24.47 14.63 6.25
C GLY A 110 24.68 15.71 7.30
N PRO A 111 25.60 16.67 7.07
CA PRO A 111 25.80 17.82 7.95
C PRO A 111 24.66 18.84 7.77
N TRP A 112 23.42 18.39 7.97
CA TRP A 112 22.23 19.20 7.77
C TRP A 112 22.23 20.33 8.78
N GLN A 113 22.50 21.54 8.31
CA GLN A 113 22.34 22.75 9.10
C GLN A 113 20.98 23.34 8.78
N GLN A 114 20.13 23.50 9.80
CA GLN A 114 18.88 24.22 9.64
C GLN A 114 19.20 25.68 9.33
N MET A 115 18.93 26.09 8.08
CA MET A 115 18.99 27.50 7.70
C MET A 115 17.79 28.25 8.29
N GLY A 116 17.92 29.56 8.47
CA GLY A 116 16.80 30.42 8.86
C GLY A 116 15.67 30.41 7.83
N LYS A 117 14.60 31.19 8.08
CA LYS A 117 13.52 31.36 7.09
C LYS A 117 14.08 32.08 5.86
N ILE A 118 14.24 31.38 4.75
CA ILE A 118 14.66 31.92 3.47
C ILE A 118 13.51 31.72 2.48
N ALA A 119 13.23 32.74 1.67
CA ALA A 119 12.22 32.64 0.62
C ALA A 119 12.68 31.65 -0.46
N LEU A 120 11.85 30.65 -0.73
CA LEU A 120 12.06 29.75 -1.87
C LEU A 120 11.73 30.53 -3.15
N ILE A 121 12.77 30.92 -3.90
CA ILE A 121 12.61 31.76 -5.11
C ILE A 121 12.11 30.96 -6.31
N HIS A 122 12.62 29.75 -6.50
CA HIS A 122 12.31 28.91 -7.64
C HIS A 122 12.72 27.47 -7.36
N ILE A 123 11.90 26.51 -7.80
CA ILE A 123 12.21 25.10 -7.80
C ILE A 123 11.83 24.52 -9.16
N SER A 124 12.74 23.80 -9.80
CA SER A 124 12.48 23.06 -11.03
C SER A 124 12.85 21.59 -10.83
N VAL A 125 11.96 20.69 -11.21
CA VAL A 125 12.19 19.24 -11.19
C VAL A 125 12.13 18.74 -12.62
N SER A 126 13.16 18.04 -13.08
CA SER A 126 13.18 17.38 -14.38
C SER A 126 13.33 15.86 -14.21
N VAL A 127 12.71 15.09 -15.10
CA VAL A 127 12.82 13.63 -15.14
C VAL A 127 13.88 13.26 -16.17
N SER A 128 15.01 12.72 -15.73
CA SER A 128 16.07 12.27 -16.62
C SER A 128 15.74 10.89 -17.19
N ASN A 129 15.34 10.84 -18.46
CA ASN A 129 15.31 9.60 -19.24
C ASN A 129 16.74 9.22 -19.61
N PHE A 130 17.32 8.25 -18.90
CA PHE A 130 18.57 7.62 -19.35
C PHE A 130 18.26 6.68 -20.52
N HIS A 131 18.43 7.17 -21.75
CA HIS A 131 18.51 6.30 -22.91
C HIS A 131 19.88 5.61 -22.92
N LEU A 132 19.86 4.27 -22.91
CA LEU A 132 21.03 3.42 -23.14
C LEU A 132 21.62 3.76 -24.52
N VAL A 133 22.79 4.40 -24.55
CA VAL A 133 23.62 4.45 -25.74
C VAL A 133 24.10 3.02 -26.00
N LYS A 134 23.62 2.40 -27.09
CA LYS A 134 24.19 1.14 -27.58
C LYS A 134 25.63 1.43 -28.04
N PRO A 135 26.63 0.61 -27.68
CA PRO A 135 27.97 0.78 -28.21
C PRO A 135 27.97 0.56 -29.73
N ILE A 136 28.68 1.44 -30.43
CA ILE A 136 29.00 1.28 -31.85
C ILE A 136 29.98 0.11 -31.93
N ASN A 137 29.58 -0.99 -32.56
CA ASN A 137 30.51 -2.05 -32.94
C ASN A 137 31.38 -1.49 -34.08
N GLU A 138 32.68 -1.39 -33.86
CA GLU A 138 33.67 -1.30 -34.92
C GLU A 138 33.75 -2.68 -35.61
N SER A 139 33.60 -2.69 -36.93
CA SER A 139 33.99 -3.81 -37.79
C SER A 139 34.96 -3.28 -38.83
N LEU A 140 36.15 -3.92 -38.85
CA LEU A 140 37.20 -3.83 -39.88
C LEU A 140 36.65 -4.07 -41.29
#